data_AF-A0A970DT57-F1
#
_entry.id   AF-A0A970DT57-F1
#
_cell.length_a   1.000
_cell.length_b   1.000
_cell.length_c   1.000
_cell.angle_alpha   90.00
_cell.angle_beta   90.00
_cell.angle_gamma   90.00
#
_symmetry.space_group_name_H-M   'P 1'
#
loop_
_entity.id
_entity.type
_entity.pdbx_description
1 polymer ?
#
loop_
_entity_poly.entity_id
_entity_poly.type
_entity_poly.pdbx_seq_one_letter_code
_entity_poly.pdbx_strand_id
1 'polypeptide(L)'
;IIEFEKGNRQDLVDKANAEIEILLSYLPQQLSEDEIYEIVRVTATEVGANSMKDMGRLMSAVMEKVKGRAEGKVVSTIVKEHLSK
;
A
#
# COMPACT_ATOMS: atom_id res chain seq x y z
N ILE A 1 -24.08 -1.69 5.55
CA ILE A 1 -24.08 -3.06 4.99
C ILE A 1 -25.15 -3.94 5.67
N ILE A 2 -25.60 -3.65 6.91
CA ILE A 2 -26.46 -4.55 7.70
C ILE A 2 -27.99 -4.40 7.45
N GLU A 3 -28.46 -3.49 6.58
CA GLU A 3 -29.91 -3.21 6.45
C GLU A 3 -30.58 -3.64 5.12
N PHE A 4 -29.92 -4.45 4.28
CA PHE A 4 -30.50 -4.86 2.98
C PHE A 4 -30.74 -6.39 2.80
N GLU A 5 -30.36 -7.24 3.75
CA GLU A 5 -30.56 -8.70 3.63
C GLU A 5 -32.01 -9.17 3.80
N LYS A 6 -32.93 -8.31 4.26
CA LYS A 6 -34.32 -8.71 4.57
C LYS A 6 -35.29 -8.67 3.37
N GLY A 7 -34.84 -8.30 2.17
CA GLY A 7 -35.73 -7.93 1.06
C GLY A 7 -35.80 -8.85 -0.16
N ASN A 8 -35.07 -9.97 -0.20
CA ASN A 8 -34.99 -10.83 -1.40
C ASN A 8 -34.52 -10.05 -2.67
N ARG A 9 -33.75 -8.97 -2.47
CA ARG A 9 -33.21 -8.07 -3.51
C ARG A 9 -31.74 -8.39 -3.80
N GLN A 10 -31.47 -9.64 -4.14
CA GLN A 10 -30.13 -10.11 -4.51
C GLN A 10 -29.57 -9.31 -5.71
N ASP A 11 -30.47 -8.84 -6.60
CA ASP A 11 -30.18 -7.97 -7.75
C ASP A 11 -29.45 -6.66 -7.37
N LEU A 12 -29.79 -6.08 -6.21
CA LEU A 12 -29.17 -4.83 -5.75
C LEU A 12 -27.83 -5.08 -5.05
N VAL A 13 -27.67 -6.22 -4.38
CA VAL A 13 -26.40 -6.62 -3.74
C VAL A 13 -25.37 -6.94 -4.81
N ASP A 14 -25.76 -7.69 -5.84
CA ASP A 14 -24.87 -8.07 -6.94
C ASP A 14 -24.45 -6.83 -7.75
N LYS A 15 -25.36 -5.88 -7.96
CA LYS A 15 -25.06 -4.60 -8.60
C LYS A 15 -24.09 -3.74 -7.78
N ALA A 16 -24.30 -3.66 -6.46
CA ALA A 16 -23.40 -2.93 -5.57
C ALA A 16 -21.98 -3.56 -5.54
N ASN A 17 -21.90 -4.89 -5.55
CA ASN A 17 -20.62 -5.61 -5.59
C ASN A 17 -19.88 -5.40 -6.92
N ALA A 18 -20.60 -5.41 -8.05
CA ALA A 18 -20.00 -5.12 -9.36
C ALA A 18 -19.49 -3.67 -9.47
N GLU A 19 -20.22 -2.70 -8.89
CA GLU A 19 -19.77 -1.31 -8.83
C GLU A 19 -18.52 -1.14 -7.95
N ILE A 20 -18.42 -1.90 -6.85
CA ILE A 20 -17.21 -1.94 -6.00
C ILE A 20 -16.02 -2.55 -6.74
N GLU A 21 -16.18 -3.67 -7.46
CA GLU A 21 -15.10 -4.28 -8.25
C GLU A 21 -14.57 -3.35 -9.33
N ILE A 22 -15.46 -2.64 -10.02
CA ILE A 22 -15.08 -1.61 -11.00
C ILE A 22 -14.29 -0.50 -10.30
N LEU A 23 -14.76 0.01 -9.15
CA LEU A 23 -14.02 1.00 -8.37
C LEU A 23 -12.63 0.51 -7.93
N LEU A 24 -12.53 -0.74 -7.48
CA LEU A 24 -11.27 -1.36 -7.07
C LEU A 24 -10.31 -1.54 -8.24
N SER A 25 -10.81 -1.77 -9.46
CA SER A 25 -10.00 -1.85 -10.68
C SER A 25 -9.37 -0.51 -11.10
N TYR A 26 -9.92 0.62 -10.61
CA TYR A 26 -9.32 1.95 -10.77
C TYR A 26 -8.27 2.28 -9.71
N LEU A 27 -8.18 1.49 -8.62
CA LEU A 27 -7.09 1.63 -7.66
C LEU A 27 -5.87 0.87 -8.20
N PRO A 28 -4.68 1.49 -8.25
CA PRO A 28 -3.48 0.76 -8.63
C PRO A 28 -3.27 -0.37 -7.60
N GLN A 29 -2.97 -1.58 -8.10
CA GLN A 29 -2.79 -2.76 -7.25
C GLN A 29 -1.88 -2.44 -6.06
N GLN A 30 -2.36 -2.78 -4.86
CA GLN A 30 -1.57 -2.67 -3.65
C GLN A 30 -0.32 -3.54 -3.80
N LEU A 31 0.82 -2.99 -3.41
CA LEU A 31 2.08 -3.69 -3.35
C LEU A 31 2.04 -4.69 -2.20
N SER A 32 2.56 -5.88 -2.43
CA SER A 32 2.86 -6.84 -1.37
C SER A 32 4.03 -6.33 -0.51
N GLU A 33 4.16 -6.88 0.71
CA GLU A 33 5.27 -6.54 1.61
C GLU A 33 6.64 -6.81 0.98
N ASP A 34 6.78 -7.90 0.21
CA ASP A 34 8.01 -8.25 -0.50
C ASP A 34 8.38 -7.21 -1.57
N GLU A 35 7.41 -6.73 -2.34
CA GLU A 35 7.63 -5.65 -3.31
C GLU A 35 8.03 -4.35 -2.62
N ILE A 36 7.42 -4.02 -1.49
CA ILE A 36 7.79 -2.83 -0.69
C ILE A 36 9.23 -2.99 -0.17
N TYR A 37 9.61 -4.18 0.31
CA TYR A 37 10.96 -4.47 0.79
C TYR A 37 12.01 -4.26 -0.31
N GLU A 38 11.73 -4.75 -1.52
CA GLU A 38 12.60 -4.58 -2.67
C GLU A 38 12.75 -3.10 -3.04
N ILE A 39 11.65 -2.36 -3.10
CA ILE A 39 11.66 -0.91 -3.37
C ILE A 39 12.50 -0.17 -2.31
N VAL A 40 12.34 -0.53 -1.03
CA VAL A 40 13.13 0.06 0.07
C VAL A 40 14.61 -0.21 -0.11
N ARG A 41 15.01 -1.46 -0.40
CA ARG A 41 16.42 -1.84 -0.60
C ARG A 41 17.07 -1.09 -1.76
N VAL A 42 16.39 -1.05 -2.91
CA VAL A 42 16.87 -0.34 -4.10
C VAL A 42 16.98 1.16 -3.81
N THR A 43 15.95 1.75 -3.22
CA THR A 43 15.92 3.19 -2.91
C THR A 43 16.98 3.56 -1.87
N ALA A 44 17.21 2.71 -0.86
CA ALA A 44 18.27 2.91 0.12
C ALA A 44 19.65 2.97 -0.54
N THR A 45 19.90 2.11 -1.52
CA THR A 45 21.13 2.10 -2.31
C THR A 45 21.25 3.36 -3.18
N GLU A 46 20.17 3.78 -3.86
CA GLU A 46 20.14 4.97 -4.71
C GLU A 46 20.43 6.26 -3.94
N VAL A 47 19.88 6.40 -2.73
CA VAL A 47 20.04 7.61 -1.92
C VAL A 47 21.20 7.52 -0.93
N GLY A 48 21.91 6.38 -0.87
CA GLY A 48 22.97 6.12 0.11
C GLY A 48 22.49 6.19 1.55
N ALA A 49 21.28 5.67 1.83
CA ALA A 49 20.72 5.60 3.18
C ALA A 49 21.14 4.29 3.85
N ASN A 50 21.97 4.41 4.90
CA ASN A 50 22.61 3.26 5.54
C ASN A 50 22.39 3.25 7.06
N SER A 51 21.67 4.24 7.61
CA SER A 51 21.46 4.38 9.03
C SER A 51 20.13 5.01 9.37
N MET A 52 19.69 4.90 10.62
CA MET A 52 18.49 5.57 11.13
C MET A 52 18.50 7.10 10.96
N LYS A 53 19.68 7.72 10.75
CA LYS A 53 19.78 9.16 10.44
C LYS A 53 19.21 9.49 9.05
N ASP A 54 19.22 8.51 8.15
CA ASP A 54 18.73 8.64 6.78
C ASP A 54 17.24 8.32 6.64
N MET A 55 16.58 7.91 7.73
CA MET A 55 15.17 7.49 7.76
C MET A 55 14.25 8.49 7.05
N GLY A 56 14.37 9.79 7.36
CA GLY A 56 13.52 10.81 6.75
C GLY A 56 13.70 10.91 5.23
N ARG A 57 14.93 10.82 4.75
CA ARG A 57 15.26 10.87 3.32
C ARG A 57 14.78 9.61 2.61
N LEU A 58 15.07 8.44 3.17
CA LEU A 58 14.65 7.15 2.61
C LEU A 58 13.12 7.02 2.59
N MET A 59 12.44 7.43 3.66
CA MET A 59 10.97 7.48 3.70
C MET A 59 10.41 8.38 2.61
N SER A 60 10.94 9.59 2.42
CA SER A 60 10.47 10.49 1.37
C SER A 60 10.59 9.86 -0.01
N ALA A 61 11.75 9.29 -0.33
CA ALA A 61 12.02 8.68 -1.63
C ALA A 61 11.17 7.43 -1.89
N VAL A 62 10.97 6.57 -0.88
CA VAL A 62 10.13 5.37 -1.02
C VAL A 62 8.65 5.74 -1.14
N MET A 63 8.18 6.72 -0.36
CA MET A 63 6.78 7.17 -0.41
C MET A 63 6.38 7.73 -1.78
N GLU A 64 7.30 8.34 -2.51
CA GLU A 64 7.07 8.76 -3.91
C GLU A 64 6.87 7.57 -4.84
N LYS A 65 7.64 6.48 -4.66
CA LYS A 65 7.57 5.27 -5.49
C LYS A 65 6.36 4.38 -5.20
N VAL A 66 5.85 4.40 -3.96
CA VAL A 66 4.73 3.56 -3.51
C VAL A 66 3.41 4.35 -3.36
N LYS A 67 3.38 5.62 -3.79
CA LYS A 67 2.24 6.52 -3.64
C LYS A 67 0.96 5.90 -4.23
N GLY A 68 -0.07 5.75 -3.39
CA GLY A 68 -1.35 5.16 -3.79
C GLY A 68 -1.34 3.64 -3.95
N ARG A 69 -0.19 2.99 -3.74
CA ARG A 69 0.01 1.54 -3.88
C ARG A 69 0.45 0.85 -2.60
N ALA A 70 0.83 1.59 -1.55
CA ALA A 70 1.11 1.02 -0.24
C ALA A 70 0.65 1.96 0.88
N GLU A 71 0.31 1.39 2.02
CA GLU A 71 0.04 2.16 3.23
C GLU A 71 1.33 2.68 3.84
N GLY A 72 1.38 3.99 4.16
CA GLY A 72 2.58 4.61 4.73
C GLY A 72 3.04 3.99 6.05
N LYS A 73 2.13 3.37 6.81
CA LYS A 73 2.46 2.64 8.04
C LYS A 73 3.29 1.38 7.75
N VAL A 74 2.90 0.59 6.75
CA VAL A 74 3.61 -0.62 6.32
C VAL A 74 5.00 -0.25 5.81
N VAL A 75 5.07 0.77 4.95
CA VAL A 75 6.34 1.31 4.42
C VAL A 75 7.26 1.76 5.55
N SER A 76 6.75 2.50 6.53
CA SER A 76 7.54 2.98 7.68
C SER A 76 8.14 1.85 8.51
N THR A 77 7.36 0.79 8.76
CA THR A 77 7.86 -0.41 9.45
C THR A 77 9.01 -1.05 8.68
N ILE A 78 8.83 -1.29 7.38
CA ILE A 78 9.83 -1.95 6.53
C ILE A 78 11.11 -1.11 6.40
N VAL A 79 10.99 0.21 6.21
CA VAL A 79 12.15 1.10 6.15
C VAL A 79 12.92 1.10 7.46
N LYS A 80 12.21 1.14 8.60
CA LYS A 80 12.85 1.08 9.92
C LYS A 80 13.57 -0.25 10.13
N GLU A 81 12.95 -1.37 9.76
CA GLU A 81 13.57 -2.70 9.84
C GLU A 81 14.82 -2.80 8.96
N HIS A 82 14.77 -2.23 7.75
CA HIS A 82 15.92 -2.21 6.84
C HIS A 82 17.10 -1.43 7.43
N LEU A 83 16.86 -0.27 8.05
CA LEU A 83 17.89 0.61 8.62
C LEU A 83 18.35 0.23 10.04
N SER A 84 17.62 -0.65 10.72
CA SER A 84 17.95 -1.14 12.07
C SER A 84 18.69 -2.49 12.05
N LYS A 85 18.88 -3.09 10.87
CA LYS A 85 19.79 -4.22 10.66
C LYS A 85 21.24 -3.72 10.63
#